data_AF-A0A819W7F4-F1
#
_entry.id   AF-A0A819W7F4-F1
#
_cell.length_a   1.000
_cell.length_b   1.000
_cell.length_c   1.000
_cell.angle_alpha   90.00
_cell.angle_beta   90.00
_cell.angle_gamma   90.00
#
_symmetry.space_group_name_H-M   'P 1'
#
loop_
_entity.id
_entity.type
_entity.pdbx_description
1 polymer ?
#
loop_
_entity_poly.entity_id
_entity_poly.type
_entity_poly.pdbx_seq_one_letter_code
_entity_poly.pdbx_strand_id
1 'polypeptide(L)'
;TSESARNNGRRALSNDKLTSNGNLTNQFSSTRKINTVDQAEQVRELTKQMRSSDFRERLNGIEEFQKLCELETDTAIQSLVQIFDGFNDCLADMNSKVVLKALNTMHQVIPILRDALSSVINSALPLVAQNIASKNREISQLASDIIDTAIDYIDCGVLIQPLCTLSQNSNLRIRPEIVLKLANVVPRVCQRKPKQVEIHLLPTYWKLLSLLRGQNSTAIASSASGSNSLNSSIHVLTTALYIELGSLLIEKASSSSLVTPQNLQLLRELCTNINTE
;
A
#
# COMPACT_ATOMS: atom_id res chain seq x y z
N THR A 1 50.64 -87.52 15.65
CA THR A 1 50.63 -87.10 14.24
C THR A 1 50.81 -85.59 14.21
N SER A 2 52.06 -85.13 14.36
CA SER A 2 52.97 -84.78 13.24
C SER A 2 52.56 -83.42 12.63
N GLU A 3 53.18 -82.32 13.07
CA GLU A 3 54.42 -81.74 12.48
C GLU A 3 54.14 -81.03 11.13
N SER A 4 54.71 -79.89 10.74
CA SER A 4 55.62 -78.90 11.36
C SER A 4 55.67 -77.65 10.41
N ALA A 5 56.29 -76.48 10.64
CA ALA A 5 57.10 -75.91 11.72
C ALA A 5 57.20 -74.35 11.57
N ARG A 6 57.56 -73.63 12.66
CA ARG A 6 58.58 -72.52 12.69
C ARG A 6 58.34 -71.21 11.87
N ASN A 7 58.88 -70.02 12.21
CA ASN A 7 59.55 -69.46 13.41
C ASN A 7 59.67 -67.92 13.31
N ASN A 8 59.79 -67.22 14.45
CA ASN A 8 60.38 -65.89 14.76
C ASN A 8 60.62 -64.80 13.68
N GLY A 9 60.31 -63.54 14.06
CA GLY A 9 60.93 -62.34 13.46
C GLY A 9 60.56 -61.00 14.12
N ARG A 10 61.33 -60.52 15.10
CA ARG A 10 61.24 -59.13 15.61
C ARG A 10 61.93 -58.15 14.65
N ARG A 11 61.33 -56.98 14.39
CA ARG A 11 62.04 -55.70 14.19
C ARG A 11 61.09 -54.51 14.38
N ALA A 12 61.66 -53.33 14.66
CA ALA A 12 60.95 -52.15 15.14
C ALA A 12 61.19 -50.92 14.23
N LEU A 13 60.52 -49.82 14.59
CA LEU A 13 60.76 -48.39 14.27
C LEU A 13 59.82 -47.69 13.26
N SER A 14 59.10 -46.73 13.85
CA SER A 14 59.00 -45.31 13.44
C SER A 14 57.83 -44.76 12.61
N ASN A 15 57.17 -43.81 13.29
CA ASN A 15 56.69 -42.50 12.86
C ASN A 15 55.29 -42.28 12.24
N ASP A 16 54.61 -41.33 12.90
CA ASP A 16 53.69 -40.30 12.42
C ASP A 16 52.38 -40.68 11.72
N LYS A 17 51.27 -40.37 12.41
CA LYS A 17 50.17 -39.57 11.82
C LYS A 17 49.23 -38.91 12.84
N LEU A 18 49.35 -37.58 12.88
CA LEU A 18 48.32 -36.54 13.00
C LEU A 18 46.95 -36.86 13.65
N THR A 19 46.77 -36.31 14.86
CA THR A 19 45.79 -35.25 15.22
C THR A 19 44.41 -35.14 14.54
N SER A 20 43.42 -34.85 15.41
CA SER A 20 42.26 -33.95 15.20
C SER A 20 40.99 -34.51 14.54
N ASN A 21 40.07 -34.99 15.38
CA ASN A 21 38.64 -35.01 15.05
C ASN A 21 38.04 -33.60 15.30
N GLY A 22 38.03 -32.77 14.26
CA GLY A 22 37.45 -31.42 14.29
C GLY A 22 35.95 -31.39 13.95
N ASN A 23 35.18 -30.56 14.67
CA ASN A 23 33.73 -30.39 14.48
C ASN A 23 33.35 -29.86 13.08
N LEU A 24 32.40 -30.53 12.41
CA LEU A 24 31.89 -30.15 11.07
C LEU A 24 30.55 -29.39 11.09
N THR A 25 30.10 -28.87 12.23
CA THR A 25 28.72 -28.34 12.41
C THR A 25 28.58 -26.81 12.49
N ASN A 26 29.67 -26.03 12.40
CA ASN A 26 29.63 -24.58 12.68
C ASN A 26 29.79 -23.61 11.48
N GLN A 27 29.92 -24.09 10.24
CA GLN A 27 30.16 -23.17 9.09
C GLN A 27 28.87 -22.47 8.60
N PHE A 28 27.73 -23.16 8.57
CA PHE A 28 26.45 -22.61 8.08
C PHE A 28 25.88 -21.48 8.95
N SER A 29 26.22 -21.44 10.25
CA SER A 29 25.77 -20.42 11.19
C SER A 29 26.58 -19.12 11.11
N SER A 30 27.79 -19.15 10.53
CA SER A 30 28.63 -17.95 10.37
C SER A 30 28.27 -17.17 9.10
N THR A 31 28.14 -17.85 7.96
CA THR A 31 27.78 -17.22 6.68
C THR A 31 26.40 -16.59 6.70
N ARG A 32 25.39 -17.28 7.24
CA ARG A 32 24.04 -16.72 7.40
C ARG A 32 24.03 -15.47 8.28
N LYS A 33 24.86 -15.40 9.33
CA LYS A 33 24.97 -14.21 10.20
C LYS A 33 25.64 -13.03 9.50
N ILE A 34 26.68 -13.25 8.71
CA ILE A 34 27.36 -12.19 7.94
C ILE A 34 26.36 -11.56 6.96
N ASN A 35 25.68 -12.37 6.14
CA ASN A 35 24.68 -11.88 5.18
C ASN A 35 23.57 -11.05 5.86
N THR A 36 23.08 -11.45 7.05
CA THR A 36 22.06 -10.66 7.78
C THR A 36 22.58 -9.34 8.33
N VAL A 37 23.88 -9.23 8.64
CA VAL A 37 24.48 -7.97 9.09
C VAL A 37 24.63 -7.01 7.92
N ASP A 38 25.07 -7.51 6.76
CA ASP A 38 25.24 -6.75 5.53
C ASP A 38 23.89 -6.22 5.01
N GLN A 39 22.85 -7.06 4.97
CA GLN A 39 21.47 -6.66 4.61
C GLN A 39 20.92 -5.59 5.56
N ALA A 40 21.15 -5.74 6.88
CA ALA A 40 20.71 -4.74 7.85
C ALA A 40 21.46 -3.41 7.70
N GLU A 41 22.72 -3.42 7.26
CA GLU A 41 23.48 -2.19 6.94
C GLU A 41 23.00 -1.54 5.65
N GLN A 42 22.73 -2.31 4.59
CA GLN A 42 22.15 -1.82 3.35
C GLN A 42 20.82 -1.07 3.60
N VAL A 43 19.93 -1.65 4.41
CA VAL A 43 18.66 -1.03 4.81
C VAL A 43 18.88 0.25 5.62
N ARG A 44 19.86 0.26 6.54
CA ARG A 44 20.23 1.47 7.31
C ARG A 44 20.72 2.58 6.39
N GLU A 45 21.61 2.26 5.45
CA GLU A 45 22.22 3.27 4.57
C GLU A 45 21.21 3.83 3.56
N LEU A 46 20.39 3.01 2.90
CA LEU A 46 19.37 3.53 1.98
C LEU A 46 18.31 4.40 2.69
N THR A 47 17.96 4.05 3.94
CA THR A 47 17.05 4.86 4.77
C THR A 47 17.70 6.20 5.15
N LYS A 48 19.00 6.19 5.46
CA LYS A 48 19.78 7.41 5.73
C LYS A 48 19.94 8.28 4.49
N GLN A 49 20.20 7.68 3.32
CA GLN A 49 20.28 8.37 2.03
C GLN A 49 18.97 9.08 1.67
N MET A 50 17.82 8.42 1.82
CA MET A 50 16.48 9.01 1.62
C MET A 50 16.19 10.22 2.51
N ARG A 51 16.93 10.39 3.62
CA ARG A 51 16.77 11.49 4.57
C ARG A 51 17.92 12.51 4.51
N SER A 52 18.79 12.40 3.51
CA SER A 52 19.90 13.32 3.27
C SER A 52 19.43 14.71 2.84
N SER A 53 20.20 15.75 3.18
CA SER A 53 19.96 17.11 2.68
C SER A 53 20.26 17.26 1.18
N ASP A 54 21.18 16.47 0.61
CA ASP A 54 21.39 16.43 -0.85
C ASP A 54 20.30 15.59 -1.53
N PHE A 55 19.61 16.19 -2.49
CA PHE A 55 18.58 15.52 -3.28
C PHE A 55 19.14 14.36 -4.13
N ARG A 56 20.45 14.35 -4.45
CA ARG A 56 21.09 13.24 -5.16
C ARG A 56 21.17 11.98 -4.31
N GLU A 57 21.57 12.12 -3.05
CA GLU A 57 21.56 11.01 -2.10
C GLU A 57 20.13 10.48 -1.88
N ARG A 58 19.12 11.36 -1.82
CA ARG A 58 17.72 10.91 -1.74
C ARG A 58 17.27 10.13 -2.98
N LEU A 59 17.66 10.58 -4.18
CA LEU A 59 17.41 9.82 -5.42
C LEU A 59 18.09 8.45 -5.42
N ASN A 60 19.35 8.37 -4.95
CA ASN A 60 20.08 7.11 -4.81
C ASN A 60 19.36 6.17 -3.83
N GLY A 61 18.96 6.67 -2.65
CA GLY A 61 18.25 5.86 -1.65
C GLY A 61 16.91 5.30 -2.14
N ILE A 62 16.17 6.07 -2.95
CA ILE A 62 14.94 5.57 -3.62
C ILE A 62 15.27 4.49 -4.67
N GLU A 63 16.37 4.64 -5.41
CA GLU A 63 16.80 3.64 -6.39
C GLU A 63 17.26 2.33 -5.73
N GLU A 64 17.99 2.41 -4.62
CA GLU A 64 18.40 1.23 -3.85
C GLU A 64 17.20 0.56 -3.15
N PHE A 65 16.21 1.32 -2.67
CA PHE A 65 14.94 0.75 -2.19
C PHE A 65 14.22 -0.03 -3.30
N GLN A 66 14.15 0.53 -4.52
CA GLN A 66 13.56 -0.15 -5.66
C GLN A 66 14.27 -1.46 -5.98
N LYS A 67 15.61 -1.43 -6.09
CA LYS A 67 16.43 -2.63 -6.32
C LYS A 67 16.23 -3.68 -5.22
N LEU A 68 16.15 -3.26 -3.96
CA LEU A 68 15.90 -4.18 -2.83
C LEU A 68 14.55 -4.89 -2.98
N CYS A 69 13.50 -4.19 -3.44
CA CYS A 69 12.20 -4.82 -3.71
C CYS A 69 12.26 -5.82 -4.87
N GLU A 70 12.95 -5.46 -5.95
CA GLU A 70 13.03 -6.26 -7.19
C GLU A 70 13.96 -7.48 -7.07
N LEU A 71 15.03 -7.39 -6.28
CA LEU A 71 16.11 -8.40 -6.19
C LEU A 71 16.10 -9.18 -4.86
N GLU A 72 15.66 -8.55 -3.77
CA GLU A 72 15.69 -9.11 -2.41
C GLU A 72 14.37 -8.87 -1.66
N THR A 73 13.25 -9.24 -2.30
CA THR A 73 11.89 -8.91 -1.82
C THR A 73 11.63 -9.32 -0.36
N ASP A 74 12.14 -10.48 0.08
CA ASP A 74 12.02 -10.93 1.47
C ASP A 74 12.72 -9.99 2.47
N THR A 75 13.88 -9.44 2.10
CA THR A 75 14.64 -8.45 2.90
C THR A 75 13.88 -7.12 2.98
N ALA A 76 13.31 -6.69 1.85
CA ALA A 76 12.47 -5.49 1.77
C ALA A 76 11.21 -5.62 2.65
N ILE A 77 10.52 -6.76 2.60
CA ILE A 77 9.33 -7.04 3.42
C ILE A 77 9.67 -7.06 4.91
N GLN A 78 10.76 -7.74 5.32
CA GLN A 78 11.19 -7.80 6.71
C GLN A 78 11.55 -6.43 7.30
N SER A 79 12.01 -5.50 6.46
CA SER A 79 12.49 -4.17 6.86
C SER A 79 11.54 -3.02 6.52
N LEU A 80 10.33 -3.35 6.04
CA LEU A 80 9.48 -2.41 5.31
C LEU A 80 9.13 -1.14 6.10
N VAL A 81 8.88 -1.26 7.40
CA VAL A 81 8.59 -0.12 8.28
C VAL A 81 9.79 0.83 8.37
N GLN A 82 10.99 0.31 8.62
CA GLN A 82 12.23 1.10 8.71
C GLN A 82 12.55 1.81 7.38
N ILE A 83 12.29 1.15 6.25
CA ILE A 83 12.48 1.75 4.93
C ILE A 83 11.48 2.90 4.71
N PHE A 84 10.23 2.70 5.10
CA PHE A 84 9.18 3.72 4.96
C PHE A 84 9.37 4.93 5.88
N ASP A 85 10.12 4.82 6.98
CA ASP A 85 10.53 5.98 7.79
C ASP A 85 11.35 7.01 6.98
N GLY A 86 12.12 6.57 5.97
CA GLY A 86 12.81 7.45 5.02
C GLY A 86 12.04 7.70 3.71
N PHE A 87 11.33 6.70 3.21
CA PHE A 87 10.59 6.82 1.95
C PHE A 87 9.37 7.76 2.06
N ASN A 88 8.74 7.84 3.24
CA ASN A 88 7.68 8.81 3.51
C ASN A 88 8.17 10.27 3.38
N ASP A 89 9.39 10.58 3.87
CA ASP A 89 10.01 11.90 3.68
C ASP A 89 10.19 12.20 2.17
N CYS A 90 10.53 11.19 1.36
CA CYS A 90 10.67 11.32 -0.11
C CYS A 90 9.33 11.52 -0.84
N LEU A 91 8.24 10.87 -0.39
CA LEU A 91 6.89 11.06 -0.95
C LEU A 91 6.34 12.48 -0.68
N ALA A 92 6.86 13.16 0.34
CA ALA A 92 6.49 14.52 0.74
C ALA A 92 7.55 15.59 0.37
N ASP A 93 8.55 15.26 -0.45
CA ASP A 93 9.69 16.13 -0.72
C ASP A 93 9.29 17.43 -1.48
N MET A 94 9.99 18.53 -1.18
CA MET A 94 9.80 19.81 -1.88
C MET A 94 10.50 19.85 -3.25
N ASN A 95 11.41 18.92 -3.53
CA ASN A 95 12.07 18.76 -4.81
C ASN A 95 11.25 17.83 -5.72
N SER A 96 10.71 18.39 -6.81
CA SER A 96 9.86 17.67 -7.76
C SER A 96 10.52 16.45 -8.41
N LYS A 97 11.86 16.41 -8.53
CA LYS A 97 12.56 15.22 -9.03
C LYS A 97 12.53 14.06 -8.04
N VAL A 98 12.66 14.37 -6.74
CA VAL A 98 12.64 13.37 -5.66
C VAL A 98 11.23 12.80 -5.51
N VAL A 99 10.20 13.66 -5.41
CA VAL A 99 8.79 13.22 -5.42
C VAL A 99 8.47 12.37 -6.65
N LEU A 100 8.86 12.81 -7.85
CA LEU A 100 8.53 12.07 -9.07
C LEU A 100 9.22 10.68 -9.09
N LYS A 101 10.47 10.56 -8.65
CA LYS A 101 11.16 9.27 -8.53
C LYS A 101 10.52 8.41 -7.42
N ALA A 102 10.17 8.99 -6.27
CA ALA A 102 9.50 8.29 -5.17
C ALA A 102 8.12 7.75 -5.60
N LEU A 103 7.30 8.55 -6.28
CA LEU A 103 6.00 8.10 -6.81
C LEU A 103 6.18 6.99 -7.86
N ASN A 104 7.13 7.13 -8.80
CA ASN A 104 7.41 6.08 -9.78
C ASN A 104 7.83 4.77 -9.12
N THR A 105 8.72 4.84 -8.12
CA THR A 105 9.13 3.66 -7.34
C THR A 105 7.94 3.09 -6.54
N MET A 106 7.11 3.91 -5.90
CA MET A 106 5.91 3.44 -5.18
C MET A 106 4.95 2.68 -6.12
N HIS A 107 4.69 3.22 -7.31
CA HIS A 107 3.87 2.57 -8.35
C HIS A 107 4.43 1.21 -8.78
N GLN A 108 5.76 1.11 -8.90
CA GLN A 108 6.45 -0.12 -9.32
C GLN A 108 6.55 -1.18 -8.21
N VAL A 109 6.70 -0.79 -6.93
CA VAL A 109 6.85 -1.75 -5.83
C VAL A 109 5.52 -2.26 -5.26
N ILE A 110 4.39 -1.57 -5.48
CA ILE A 110 3.07 -2.06 -5.03
C ILE A 110 2.74 -3.47 -5.59
N PRO A 111 2.87 -3.74 -6.91
CA PRO A 111 2.64 -5.09 -7.47
C PRO A 111 3.59 -6.18 -6.95
N ILE A 112 4.76 -5.79 -6.45
CA ILE A 112 5.79 -6.68 -5.90
C ILE A 112 5.47 -7.01 -4.43
N LEU A 113 5.26 -5.98 -3.60
CA LEU A 113 5.10 -6.10 -2.14
C LEU A 113 3.68 -6.45 -1.70
N ARG A 114 2.65 -6.04 -2.46
CA ARG A 114 1.23 -6.40 -2.25
C ARG A 114 0.78 -6.17 -0.80
N ASP A 115 0.11 -7.15 -0.20
CA ASP A 115 -0.42 -7.10 1.16
C ASP A 115 0.65 -6.86 2.26
N ALA A 116 1.95 -7.05 2.00
CA ALA A 116 3.00 -6.67 2.96
C ALA A 116 2.97 -5.15 3.27
N LEU A 117 2.57 -4.34 2.30
CA LEU A 117 2.38 -2.89 2.46
C LEU A 117 1.28 -2.54 3.48
N SER A 118 0.43 -3.47 3.91
CA SER A 118 -0.56 -3.24 4.97
C SER A 118 0.04 -2.66 6.26
N SER A 119 1.32 -2.96 6.53
CA SER A 119 2.09 -2.44 7.66
C SER A 119 2.42 -0.94 7.58
N VAL A 120 2.47 -0.36 6.38
CA VAL A 120 2.95 1.01 6.11
C VAL A 120 1.97 1.87 5.29
N ILE A 121 0.97 1.27 4.65
CA ILE A 121 0.06 1.96 3.72
C ILE A 121 -0.75 3.08 4.41
N ASN A 122 -1.05 2.94 5.69
CA ASN A 122 -1.75 3.97 6.46
C ASN A 122 -0.94 5.27 6.63
N SER A 123 0.40 5.21 6.65
CA SER A 123 1.26 6.41 6.66
C SER A 123 1.61 6.89 5.25
N ALA A 124 1.78 5.98 4.29
CA ALA A 124 2.15 6.34 2.92
C ALA A 124 1.00 6.91 2.08
N LEU A 125 -0.21 6.34 2.17
CA LEU A 125 -1.34 6.71 1.32
C LEU A 125 -1.75 8.19 1.44
N PRO A 126 -1.74 8.84 2.62
CA PRO A 126 -1.97 10.28 2.75
C PRO A 126 -0.90 11.15 2.07
N LEU A 127 0.34 10.67 1.94
CA LEU A 127 1.44 11.40 1.30
C LEU A 127 1.33 11.29 -0.23
N VAL A 128 1.01 10.09 -0.73
CA VAL A 128 0.63 9.89 -2.13
C VAL A 128 -0.57 10.78 -2.50
N ALA A 129 -1.66 10.73 -1.72
CA ALA A 129 -2.88 11.49 -2.01
C ALA A 129 -2.68 13.01 -2.05
N GLN A 130 -1.74 13.56 -1.28
CA GLN A 130 -1.38 14.99 -1.34
C GLN A 130 -0.84 15.41 -2.72
N ASN A 131 -0.12 14.52 -3.39
CA ASN A 131 0.48 14.79 -4.70
C ASN A 131 -0.54 14.94 -5.83
N ILE A 132 -1.77 14.43 -5.67
CA ILE A 132 -2.89 14.67 -6.60
C ILE A 132 -3.15 16.18 -6.79
N ALA A 133 -2.93 17.01 -5.77
CA ALA A 133 -3.12 18.47 -5.86
C ALA A 133 -1.99 19.23 -6.58
N SER A 134 -0.93 18.53 -7.02
CA SER A 134 0.26 19.11 -7.65
C SER A 134 -0.07 19.92 -8.91
N LYS A 135 0.76 20.93 -9.18
CA LYS A 135 0.71 21.68 -10.45
C LYS A 135 1.40 20.92 -11.59
N ASN A 136 2.27 19.96 -11.29
CA ASN A 136 2.82 19.07 -12.31
C ASN A 136 1.81 17.96 -12.60
N ARG A 137 1.30 17.93 -13.84
CA ARG A 137 0.31 16.94 -14.30
C ARG A 137 0.82 15.51 -14.19
N GLU A 138 2.12 15.27 -14.42
CA GLU A 138 2.73 13.94 -14.30
C GLU A 138 2.67 13.43 -12.86
N ILE A 139 3.08 14.25 -11.89
CA ILE A 139 3.00 13.95 -10.44
C ILE A 139 1.54 13.76 -10.01
N SER A 140 0.63 14.61 -10.48
CA SER A 140 -0.80 14.55 -10.14
C SER A 140 -1.47 13.28 -10.66
N GLN A 141 -1.21 12.90 -11.93
CA GLN A 141 -1.73 11.69 -12.54
C GLN A 141 -1.16 10.44 -11.86
N LEU A 142 0.16 10.35 -11.75
CA LEU A 142 0.84 9.20 -11.14
C LEU A 142 0.41 8.98 -9.68
N ALA A 143 0.15 10.05 -8.92
CA ALA A 143 -0.42 9.95 -7.58
C ALA A 143 -1.84 9.37 -7.55
N SER A 144 -2.65 9.57 -8.60
CA SER A 144 -3.96 8.92 -8.74
C SER A 144 -3.80 7.44 -9.12
N ASP A 145 -2.93 7.15 -10.10
CA ASP A 145 -2.67 5.81 -10.62
C ASP A 145 -2.10 4.87 -9.53
N ILE A 146 -1.29 5.40 -8.61
CA ILE A 146 -0.79 4.66 -7.43
C ILE A 146 -1.94 4.20 -6.52
N ILE A 147 -3.02 4.99 -6.38
CA ILE A 147 -4.16 4.61 -5.53
C ILE A 147 -5.01 3.53 -6.22
N ASP A 148 -5.19 3.60 -7.54
CA ASP A 148 -5.82 2.49 -8.30
C ASP A 148 -4.97 1.21 -8.19
N THR A 149 -3.66 1.33 -8.36
CA THR A 149 -2.72 0.21 -8.21
C THR A 149 -2.75 -0.38 -6.79
N ALA A 150 -2.85 0.46 -5.75
CA ALA A 150 -3.04 -0.01 -4.38
C ALA A 150 -4.35 -0.81 -4.24
N ILE A 151 -5.46 -0.32 -4.81
CA ILE A 151 -6.76 -1.00 -4.81
C ILE A 151 -6.71 -2.36 -5.52
N ASP A 152 -5.88 -2.50 -6.56
CA ASP A 152 -5.70 -3.74 -7.33
C ASP A 152 -4.78 -4.79 -6.68
N TYR A 153 -3.81 -4.38 -5.87
CA TYR A 153 -2.78 -5.28 -5.35
C TYR A 153 -2.76 -5.45 -3.82
N ILE A 154 -3.60 -4.74 -3.07
CA ILE A 154 -3.71 -4.80 -1.60
C ILE A 154 -5.17 -5.08 -1.20
N ASP A 155 -5.40 -5.87 -0.14
CA ASP A 155 -6.75 -6.09 0.42
C ASP A 155 -7.46 -4.76 0.69
N CYS A 156 -8.54 -4.52 -0.05
CA CYS A 156 -9.37 -3.33 0.08
C CYS A 156 -9.95 -3.13 1.50
N GLY A 157 -10.02 -4.19 2.32
CA GLY A 157 -10.35 -4.09 3.74
C GLY A 157 -9.30 -3.35 4.59
N VAL A 158 -8.07 -3.20 4.11
CA VAL A 158 -7.03 -2.35 4.72
C VAL A 158 -7.16 -0.91 4.22
N LEU A 159 -7.49 -0.73 2.93
CA LEU A 159 -7.58 0.58 2.26
C LEU A 159 -8.85 1.36 2.59
N ILE A 160 -9.95 0.68 2.95
CA ILE A 160 -11.27 1.30 3.15
C ILE A 160 -11.24 2.43 4.20
N GLN A 161 -10.57 2.22 5.33
CA GLN A 161 -10.48 3.21 6.41
C GLN A 161 -9.66 4.45 6.01
N PRO A 162 -8.40 4.35 5.55
CA PRO A 162 -7.62 5.54 5.18
C PRO A 162 -8.24 6.29 3.99
N LEU A 163 -8.84 5.62 3.00
CA LEU A 163 -9.59 6.29 1.93
C LEU A 163 -10.84 7.03 2.46
N CYS A 164 -11.57 6.43 3.40
CA CYS A 164 -12.69 7.09 4.09
C CYS A 164 -12.23 8.34 4.87
N THR A 165 -11.08 8.28 5.54
CA THR A 165 -10.47 9.43 6.24
C THR A 165 -10.04 10.52 5.26
N LEU A 166 -9.40 10.16 4.15
CA LEU A 166 -8.96 11.09 3.12
C LEU A 166 -10.14 11.80 2.43
N SER A 167 -11.22 11.09 2.10
CA SER A 167 -12.41 11.73 1.50
C SER A 167 -13.06 12.77 2.41
N GLN A 168 -13.00 12.59 3.74
CA GLN A 168 -13.49 13.60 4.68
C GLN A 168 -12.53 14.78 4.81
N ASN A 169 -11.23 14.53 4.98
CA ASN A 169 -10.28 15.55 5.41
C ASN A 169 -9.53 16.28 4.28
N SER A 170 -9.60 15.78 3.05
CA SER A 170 -8.89 16.35 1.89
C SER A 170 -9.49 17.67 1.37
N ASN A 171 -8.66 18.45 0.66
CA ASN A 171 -9.09 19.69 0.00
C ASN A 171 -9.93 19.43 -1.28
N LEU A 172 -10.46 20.51 -1.89
CA LEU A 172 -11.36 20.45 -3.04
C LEU A 172 -10.78 19.82 -4.32
N ARG A 173 -9.46 19.68 -4.46
CA ARG A 173 -8.83 18.98 -5.60
C ARG A 173 -8.69 17.48 -5.37
N ILE A 174 -8.30 17.11 -4.15
CA ILE A 174 -8.02 15.71 -3.79
C ILE A 174 -9.32 14.97 -3.46
N ARG A 175 -10.25 15.61 -2.74
CA ARG A 175 -11.48 14.97 -2.25
C ARG A 175 -12.31 14.29 -3.35
N PRO A 176 -12.63 14.94 -4.50
CA PRO A 176 -13.44 14.30 -5.54
C PRO A 176 -12.78 13.02 -6.08
N GLU A 177 -11.46 13.04 -6.24
CA GLU A 177 -10.69 11.89 -6.72
C GLU A 177 -10.75 10.72 -5.73
N ILE A 178 -10.52 10.98 -4.43
CA ILE A 178 -10.61 9.94 -3.39
C ILE A 178 -12.02 9.36 -3.27
N VAL A 179 -13.07 10.17 -3.50
CA VAL A 179 -14.45 9.67 -3.52
C VAL A 179 -14.70 8.72 -4.71
N LEU A 180 -14.08 8.96 -5.87
CA LEU A 180 -14.08 7.99 -6.99
C LEU A 180 -13.31 6.71 -6.64
N LYS A 181 -12.14 6.84 -6.00
CA LYS A 181 -11.37 5.66 -5.54
C LYS A 181 -12.18 4.82 -4.53
N LEU A 182 -12.97 5.45 -3.67
CA LEU A 182 -13.90 4.73 -2.78
C LEU A 182 -14.99 3.97 -3.55
N ALA A 183 -15.51 4.52 -4.66
CA ALA A 183 -16.49 3.80 -5.50
C ALA A 183 -15.88 2.52 -6.11
N ASN A 184 -14.60 2.53 -6.50
CA ASN A 184 -13.88 1.34 -6.98
C ASN A 184 -13.67 0.29 -5.87
N VAL A 185 -13.61 0.72 -4.60
CA VAL A 185 -13.47 -0.17 -3.44
C VAL A 185 -14.79 -0.87 -3.09
N VAL A 186 -15.94 -0.19 -3.20
CA VAL A 186 -17.29 -0.70 -2.87
C VAL A 186 -17.54 -2.17 -3.25
N PRO A 187 -17.45 -2.59 -4.54
CA PRO A 187 -17.72 -3.97 -4.95
C PRO A 187 -16.74 -5.00 -4.37
N ARG A 188 -15.55 -4.57 -3.96
CA ARG A 188 -14.53 -5.43 -3.36
C ARG A 188 -14.77 -5.67 -1.86
N VAL A 189 -15.56 -4.82 -1.20
CA VAL A 189 -15.75 -4.83 0.27
C VAL A 189 -17.18 -5.09 0.75
N CYS A 190 -18.23 -4.71 0.00
CA CYS A 190 -19.62 -4.83 0.47
C CYS A 190 -20.00 -6.25 0.93
N GLN A 191 -19.69 -7.26 0.11
CA GLN A 191 -20.00 -8.66 0.41
C GLN A 191 -18.91 -9.30 1.30
N ARG A 192 -17.63 -8.94 1.12
CA ARG A 192 -16.49 -9.60 1.76
C ARG A 192 -16.13 -9.06 3.14
N LYS A 193 -16.46 -7.80 3.43
CA LYS A 193 -16.06 -7.05 4.65
C LYS A 193 -17.22 -6.21 5.21
N PRO A 194 -18.47 -6.74 5.36
CA PRO A 194 -19.65 -5.93 5.66
C PRO A 194 -19.52 -5.08 6.94
N LYS A 195 -18.88 -5.60 7.99
CA LYS A 195 -18.61 -4.84 9.24
C LYS A 195 -17.76 -3.59 9.00
N GLN A 196 -16.77 -3.63 8.10
CA GLN A 196 -15.94 -2.46 7.78
C GLN A 196 -16.73 -1.44 6.95
N VAL A 197 -17.64 -1.90 6.10
CA VAL A 197 -18.56 -1.01 5.36
C VAL A 197 -19.50 -0.27 6.31
N GLU A 198 -20.05 -0.96 7.32
CA GLU A 198 -20.91 -0.33 8.33
C GLU A 198 -20.17 0.64 9.26
N ILE A 199 -18.92 0.34 9.63
CA ILE A 199 -18.14 1.16 10.58
C ILE A 199 -17.45 2.36 9.89
N HIS A 200 -16.97 2.19 8.65
CA HIS A 200 -16.18 3.23 7.96
C HIS A 200 -16.90 3.86 6.77
N LEU A 201 -17.40 3.03 5.84
CA LEU A 201 -17.86 3.52 4.54
C LEU A 201 -19.22 4.21 4.61
N LEU A 202 -20.23 3.60 5.24
CA LEU A 202 -21.56 4.20 5.35
C LEU A 202 -21.55 5.51 6.16
N PRO A 203 -20.91 5.62 7.35
CA PRO A 203 -20.82 6.89 8.08
C PRO A 203 -20.07 7.99 7.29
N THR A 204 -19.10 7.60 6.47
CA THR A 204 -18.40 8.53 5.56
C THR A 204 -19.33 8.99 4.44
N TYR A 205 -20.05 8.06 3.82
CA TYR A 205 -21.02 8.33 2.76
C TYR A 205 -22.17 9.24 3.21
N TRP A 206 -22.73 9.03 4.41
CA TRP A 206 -23.77 9.91 4.98
C TRP A 206 -23.31 11.37 5.12
N LYS A 207 -22.05 11.58 5.54
CA LYS A 207 -21.44 12.91 5.60
C LYS A 207 -21.19 13.48 4.20
N LEU A 208 -20.71 12.67 3.25
CA LEU A 208 -20.50 13.11 1.87
C LEU A 208 -21.82 13.54 1.21
N LEU A 209 -22.92 12.79 1.42
CA LEU A 209 -24.26 13.18 0.97
C LEU A 209 -24.69 14.55 1.53
N SER A 210 -24.37 14.88 2.79
CA SER A 210 -24.67 16.21 3.35
C SER A 210 -23.90 17.36 2.70
N LEU A 211 -22.85 17.07 1.92
CA LEU A 211 -22.09 18.07 1.15
C LEU A 211 -22.69 18.32 -0.24
N LEU A 212 -23.64 17.50 -0.70
CA LEU A 212 -24.37 17.77 -1.94
C LEU A 212 -25.19 19.05 -1.81
N ARG A 213 -24.70 20.12 -2.44
CA ARG A 213 -25.38 21.40 -2.50
C ARG A 213 -26.44 21.36 -3.60
N GLY A 214 -27.68 21.65 -3.23
CA GLY A 214 -28.81 21.61 -4.14
C GLY A 214 -28.71 22.63 -5.27
N GLN A 215 -28.37 22.14 -6.47
CA GLN A 215 -28.92 22.54 -7.76
C GLN A 215 -28.47 21.52 -8.82
N ASN A 216 -29.43 21.02 -9.59
CA ASN A 216 -29.27 20.09 -10.73
C ASN A 216 -28.67 18.71 -10.40
N SER A 217 -29.46 17.85 -9.75
CA SER A 217 -29.26 16.38 -9.65
C SER A 217 -29.24 15.65 -11.01
N THR A 218 -29.36 16.38 -12.12
CA THR A 218 -29.35 15.93 -13.51
C THR A 218 -28.15 16.47 -14.30
N ALA A 219 -27.30 17.31 -13.69
CA ALA A 219 -26.09 17.77 -14.32
C ALA A 219 -24.96 16.72 -14.13
N ILE A 220 -24.94 15.73 -15.03
CA ILE A 220 -23.66 15.16 -15.49
C ILE A 220 -22.94 16.29 -16.21
N ALA A 221 -22.39 17.23 -15.44
CA ALA A 221 -21.74 18.41 -15.94
C ALA A 221 -20.43 17.96 -16.56
N SER A 222 -20.42 17.86 -17.89
CA SER A 222 -19.22 17.71 -18.72
C SER A 222 -18.27 18.87 -18.43
N SER A 223 -17.45 18.72 -17.39
CA SER A 223 -16.56 19.77 -16.93
C SER A 223 -15.42 19.90 -17.94
N ALA A 224 -15.50 20.94 -18.77
CA ALA A 224 -14.46 21.33 -19.73
C ALA A 224 -13.12 21.75 -19.08
N SER A 225 -13.02 21.62 -17.75
CA SER A 225 -11.79 21.56 -16.98
C SER A 225 -11.73 20.16 -16.37
N GLY A 226 -10.65 19.41 -16.62
CA GLY A 226 -10.49 17.98 -16.28
C GLY A 226 -10.34 17.65 -14.80
N SER A 227 -11.06 18.36 -13.92
CA SER A 227 -11.17 18.09 -12.49
C SER A 227 -12.56 17.53 -12.21
N ASN A 228 -12.62 16.30 -11.70
CA ASN A 228 -13.86 15.68 -11.25
C ASN A 228 -14.57 16.58 -10.21
N SER A 229 -15.88 16.81 -10.39
CA SER A 229 -16.65 17.59 -9.43
C SER A 229 -16.97 16.75 -8.19
N LEU A 230 -17.05 17.36 -7.01
CA LEU A 230 -17.40 16.61 -5.80
C LEU A 230 -18.79 15.95 -5.92
N ASN A 231 -19.76 16.66 -6.52
CA ASN A 231 -21.09 16.12 -6.74
C ASN A 231 -21.03 14.87 -7.63
N SER A 232 -20.44 14.95 -8.83
CA SER A 232 -20.32 13.80 -9.74
C SER A 232 -19.61 12.61 -9.10
N SER A 233 -18.57 12.84 -8.29
CA SER A 233 -17.92 11.77 -7.53
C SER A 233 -18.85 11.12 -6.51
N ILE A 234 -19.67 11.89 -5.79
CA ILE A 234 -20.66 11.36 -4.84
C ILE A 234 -21.78 10.62 -5.57
N HIS A 235 -22.19 11.05 -6.77
CA HIS A 235 -23.11 10.29 -7.62
C HIS A 235 -22.53 8.91 -7.98
N VAL A 236 -21.29 8.84 -8.46
CA VAL A 236 -20.62 7.56 -8.79
C VAL A 236 -20.51 6.65 -7.55
N LEU A 237 -20.15 7.19 -6.38
CA LEU A 237 -20.14 6.43 -5.12
C LEU A 237 -21.56 5.95 -4.71
N THR A 238 -22.58 6.76 -4.94
CA THR A 238 -23.99 6.39 -4.71
C THR A 238 -24.41 5.23 -5.60
N THR A 239 -24.09 5.29 -6.88
CA THR A 239 -24.37 4.22 -7.85
C THR A 239 -23.67 2.92 -7.45
N ALA A 240 -22.38 2.96 -7.12
CA ALA A 240 -21.65 1.77 -6.67
C ALA A 240 -22.26 1.15 -5.39
N LEU A 241 -22.60 1.98 -4.40
CA LEU A 241 -23.24 1.50 -3.16
C LEU A 241 -24.63 0.93 -3.40
N TYR A 242 -25.42 1.52 -4.30
CA TYR A 242 -26.76 1.05 -4.62
C TYR A 242 -26.75 -0.25 -5.44
N ILE A 243 -25.77 -0.44 -6.34
CA ILE A 243 -25.56 -1.71 -7.04
C ILE A 243 -25.28 -2.86 -6.06
N GLU A 244 -24.42 -2.65 -5.06
CA GLU A 244 -24.06 -3.70 -4.10
C GLU A 244 -25.07 -3.95 -2.97
N LEU A 245 -25.85 -2.93 -2.57
CA LEU A 245 -26.74 -3.01 -1.40
C LEU A 245 -28.23 -2.90 -1.74
N GLY A 246 -28.60 -2.40 -2.92
CA GLY A 246 -29.97 -2.17 -3.33
C GLY A 246 -30.78 -1.38 -2.30
N SER A 247 -31.98 -1.86 -1.99
CA SER A 247 -32.88 -1.28 -0.98
C SER A 247 -32.30 -1.23 0.43
N LEU A 248 -31.34 -2.10 0.78
CA LEU A 248 -30.68 -2.09 2.09
C LEU A 248 -29.90 -0.79 2.34
N LEU A 249 -29.45 -0.10 1.28
CA LEU A 249 -28.83 1.22 1.41
C LEU A 249 -29.81 2.25 1.98
N ILE A 250 -31.06 2.22 1.51
CA ILE A 250 -32.14 3.12 1.95
C ILE A 250 -32.61 2.75 3.37
N GLU A 251 -32.70 1.44 3.67
CA GLU A 251 -33.01 0.95 5.02
C GLU A 251 -31.97 1.43 6.04
N LYS A 252 -30.68 1.15 5.77
CA LYS A 252 -29.56 1.60 6.63
C LYS A 252 -29.49 3.13 6.74
N ALA A 253 -29.83 3.87 5.69
CA ALA A 253 -29.94 5.32 5.75
C ALA A 253 -31.07 5.77 6.70
N SER A 254 -32.26 5.15 6.60
CA SER A 254 -33.42 5.48 7.44
C SER A 254 -33.24 5.13 8.93
N SER A 255 -32.40 4.14 9.24
CA SER A 255 -32.04 3.76 10.62
C SER A 255 -30.85 4.54 11.21
N SER A 256 -30.20 5.41 10.42
CA SER A 256 -28.97 6.10 10.81
C SER A 256 -29.24 7.50 11.36
N SER A 257 -28.81 7.78 12.59
CA SER A 257 -28.88 9.13 13.19
C SER A 257 -27.99 10.17 12.51
N LEU A 258 -27.11 9.75 11.59
CA LEU A 258 -26.27 10.64 10.77
C LEU A 258 -26.97 11.13 9.49
N VAL A 259 -28.15 10.59 9.17
CA VAL A 259 -28.90 10.92 7.95
C VAL A 259 -30.08 11.81 8.30
N THR A 260 -30.10 13.02 7.74
CA THR A 260 -31.25 13.93 7.87
C THR A 260 -32.40 13.48 6.96
N PRO A 261 -33.67 13.85 7.25
CA PRO A 261 -34.80 13.57 6.35
C PRO A 261 -34.58 14.10 4.93
N GLN A 262 -33.90 15.25 4.78
CA GLN A 262 -33.54 15.82 3.48
C GLN A 262 -32.51 14.96 2.73
N ASN A 263 -31.47 14.47 3.42
CA ASN A 263 -30.47 13.59 2.80
C ASN A 263 -31.09 12.24 2.40
N LEU A 264 -32.03 11.71 3.19
CA LEU A 264 -32.77 10.49 2.87
C LEU A 264 -33.68 10.67 1.64
N GLN A 265 -34.31 11.84 1.50
CA GLN A 265 -35.11 12.18 0.32
C GLN A 265 -34.21 12.28 -0.93
N LEU A 266 -33.09 13.01 -0.83
CA LEU A 266 -32.10 13.11 -1.91
C LEU A 266 -31.58 11.73 -2.32
N LEU A 267 -31.23 10.86 -1.37
CA LEU A 267 -30.79 9.49 -1.65
C LEU A 267 -31.83 8.71 -2.46
N ARG A 268 -33.12 8.81 -2.12
CA ARG A 268 -34.20 8.16 -2.88
C ARG A 268 -34.30 8.67 -4.31
N GLU A 269 -34.16 9.98 -4.52
CA GLU A 269 -34.14 10.58 -5.86
C GLU A 269 -32.95 10.06 -6.68
N LEU A 270 -31.75 10.00 -6.10
CA LEU A 270 -30.56 9.43 -6.74
C LEU A 270 -30.75 7.95 -7.10
N CYS A 271 -31.22 7.12 -6.17
CA CYS A 271 -31.49 5.70 -6.40
C CYS A 271 -32.62 5.45 -7.41
N THR A 272 -33.59 6.36 -7.53
CA THR A 272 -34.66 6.23 -8.54
C THR A 272 -34.09 6.40 -9.95
N ASN A 273 -33.24 7.41 -10.16
CA ASN A 273 -32.62 7.67 -11.46
C ASN A 273 -31.71 6.52 -11.91
N ILE A 274 -31.00 5.87 -10.98
CA ILE A 274 -30.14 4.70 -11.27
C ILE A 274 -30.94 3.50 -11.79
N ASN A 275 -32.23 3.36 -11.44
CA ASN A 275 -33.09 2.28 -11.95
C ASN A 275 -33.73 2.61 -13.32
N THR A 276 -33.48 3.80 -13.87
CA THR A 276 -34.06 4.25 -15.15
C THR A 276 -33.06 4.37 -16.30
N GLU A 277 -31.77 4.07 -16.03
CA GLU A 277 -30.67 3.99 -17.00
C GLU A 277 -30.32 2.53 -17.34
#